data_AF-A0A8C1M2Z0-F1
#
_entry.id   AF-A0A8C1M2Z0-F1
#
_cell.length_a   1.000
_cell.length_b   1.000
_cell.length_c   1.000
_cell.angle_alpha   90.00
_cell.angle_beta   90.00
_cell.angle_gamma   90.00
#
_symmetry.space_group_name_H-M   'P 1'
#
loop_
_entity.id
_entity.type
_entity.pdbx_description
1 polymer ?
#
loop_
_entity_poly.entity_id
_entity_poly.type
_entity_poly.pdbx_seq_one_letter_code
_entity_poly.pdbx_strand_id
1 'polypeptide(L)'
;KSPTADMTGMLKKFYHIVAFSWYIFVIQSVYAKRNSVKPAGMFVYGGPWKYLTFLNLVLQIVFFGLASVNDLQPVGKGSKTSLLCLCKDLLFSVFAFPVGMFVVLMFWLIFAYDRQLVYPASMDSLFPPWMNHAMHTLVLPIVFGEILVEPHIYPKTKNGLAALGFVSVAYSGWVVWVYLTVGIWVYPLLGMFSSSGLTVFFFYNMLVLALLYLLGQTLNRKVWGKKKSHGQGRDKRRL
;
A
#
# COMPACT_ATOMS: atom_id res chain seq x y z
N LYS A 1 -21.42 10.35 -25.28
CA LYS A 1 -20.24 9.60 -24.78
C LYS A 1 -20.13 8.32 -25.61
N SER A 2 -18.94 7.87 -26.00
CA SER A 2 -18.80 6.59 -26.72
C SER A 2 -19.09 5.40 -25.77
N PRO A 3 -19.66 4.29 -26.26
CA PRO A 3 -19.93 3.09 -25.44
C PRO A 3 -18.68 2.57 -24.70
N THR A 4 -17.52 2.69 -25.34
CA THR A 4 -16.22 2.28 -24.81
C THR A 4 -15.75 3.13 -23.61
N ALA A 5 -16.02 4.44 -23.64
CA ALA A 5 -15.68 5.34 -22.54
C ALA A 5 -16.58 5.11 -21.32
N ASP A 6 -17.83 4.73 -21.56
CA ASP A 6 -18.80 4.42 -20.50
C ASP A 6 -18.48 3.09 -19.81
N MET A 7 -18.14 2.06 -20.60
CA MET A 7 -17.70 0.76 -20.09
C MET A 7 -16.42 0.85 -19.26
N THR A 8 -15.44 1.64 -19.70
CA THR A 8 -14.19 1.85 -18.94
C THR A 8 -14.45 2.55 -17.60
N GLY A 9 -15.37 3.54 -17.58
CA GLY A 9 -15.77 4.23 -16.36
C GLY A 9 -16.53 3.33 -15.38
N MET A 10 -17.38 2.44 -15.88
CA MET A 10 -18.09 1.45 -15.08
C MET A 10 -17.14 0.41 -14.46
N LEU A 11 -16.20 -0.11 -15.26
CA LEU A 11 -15.19 -1.06 -14.78
C LEU A 11 -14.36 -0.47 -13.64
N LYS A 12 -13.90 0.77 -13.77
CA LYS A 12 -13.14 1.48 -12.73
C LYS A 12 -13.93 1.60 -11.42
N LYS A 13 -15.18 2.07 -11.51
CA LYS A 13 -16.09 2.19 -10.36
C LYS A 13 -16.25 0.87 -9.62
N PHE A 14 -16.55 -0.18 -10.38
CA PHE A 14 -16.73 -1.52 -9.85
C PHE A 14 -15.44 -2.00 -9.16
N TYR A 15 -14.30 -1.82 -9.81
CA TYR A 15 -12.99 -2.18 -9.27
C TYR A 15 -12.70 -1.53 -7.92
N HIS A 16 -12.85 -0.21 -7.80
CA HIS A 16 -12.59 0.51 -6.55
C HIS A 16 -13.53 0.08 -5.42
N ILE A 17 -14.82 -0.10 -5.70
CA ILE A 17 -15.82 -0.53 -4.69
C ILE A 17 -15.51 -1.95 -4.21
N VAL A 18 -15.17 -2.86 -5.13
CA VAL A 18 -14.80 -4.24 -4.78
C VAL A 18 -13.52 -4.27 -3.97
N ALA A 19 -12.48 -3.54 -4.38
CA ALA A 19 -11.22 -3.46 -3.63
C ALA A 19 -11.43 -2.85 -2.23
N PHE A 20 -12.21 -1.78 -2.12
CA PHE A 20 -12.57 -1.18 -0.83
C PHE A 20 -13.29 -2.18 0.08
N SER A 21 -14.32 -2.84 -0.45
CA SER A 21 -15.10 -3.85 0.28
C SER A 21 -14.23 -5.03 0.72
N TRP A 22 -13.31 -5.46 -0.15
CA TRP A 22 -12.35 -6.52 0.15
C TRP A 22 -11.47 -6.16 1.35
N TYR A 23 -10.84 -4.99 1.35
CA TYR A 23 -9.98 -4.61 2.48
C TYR A 23 -10.75 -4.38 3.78
N ILE A 24 -11.99 -3.88 3.72
CA ILE A 24 -12.89 -3.81 4.88
C ILE A 24 -13.20 -5.21 5.42
N PHE A 25 -13.50 -6.17 4.55
CA PHE A 25 -13.73 -7.56 4.95
C PHE A 25 -12.49 -8.18 5.62
N VAL A 26 -11.29 -7.96 5.06
CA VAL A 26 -10.03 -8.48 5.61
C VAL A 26 -9.76 -7.90 7.00
N ILE A 27 -9.89 -6.57 7.18
CA ILE A 27 -9.61 -5.94 8.49
C ILE A 27 -10.63 -6.37 9.55
N GLN A 28 -11.92 -6.51 9.18
CA GLN A 28 -12.94 -7.04 10.07
C GLN A 28 -12.64 -8.47 10.50
N SER A 29 -12.19 -9.31 9.56
CA SER A 29 -11.79 -10.69 9.85
C SER A 29 -10.60 -10.76 10.81
N VAL A 30 -9.62 -9.86 10.67
CA VAL A 30 -8.48 -9.71 11.59
C VAL A 30 -8.96 -9.37 13.00
N TYR A 31 -9.85 -8.38 13.15
CA TYR A 31 -10.40 -8.01 14.44
C TYR A 31 -11.27 -9.11 15.06
N ALA A 32 -12.10 -9.80 14.27
CA ALA A 32 -12.93 -10.90 14.74
C ALA A 32 -12.09 -12.06 15.30
N LYS A 33 -10.99 -12.41 14.62
CA LYS A 33 -10.06 -13.44 15.10
C LYS A 33 -9.29 -13.02 16.36
N ARG A 34 -8.82 -11.77 16.41
CA ARG A 34 -8.17 -11.22 17.62
C ARG A 34 -9.08 -11.23 18.85
N ASN A 35 -10.38 -11.01 18.68
CA ASN A 35 -11.32 -11.00 19.79
C ASN A 35 -11.67 -12.41 20.27
N SER A 36 -11.68 -13.40 19.37
CA SER A 36 -11.97 -14.80 19.70
C SER A 36 -10.77 -15.56 20.26
N VAL A 37 -9.55 -15.20 19.85
CA VAL A 37 -8.30 -15.77 20.38
C VAL A 37 -7.47 -14.64 20.97
N LYS A 38 -7.30 -14.61 22.29
CA LYS A 38 -6.42 -13.66 22.99
C LYS A 38 -5.04 -14.30 23.21
N PRO A 39 -4.11 -14.23 22.24
CA PRO A 39 -2.77 -14.73 22.47
C PRO A 39 -2.12 -13.92 23.59
N ALA A 40 -1.71 -14.59 24.66
CA ALA A 40 -0.97 -13.95 25.75
C ALA A 40 0.29 -13.28 25.18
N GLY A 41 0.55 -12.02 25.55
CA GLY A 41 1.79 -11.31 25.19
C GLY A 41 1.85 -10.67 23.79
N MET A 42 1.11 -11.17 22.79
CA MET A 42 1.33 -10.76 21.38
C MET A 42 0.90 -9.31 21.06
N PHE A 43 -0.10 -8.77 21.78
CA PHE A 43 -0.71 -7.45 21.54
C PHE A 43 -0.58 -6.45 22.69
N VAL A 44 0.31 -6.70 23.66
CA VAL A 44 0.37 -5.93 24.92
C VAL A 44 0.66 -4.44 24.70
N TYR A 45 1.56 -4.10 23.76
CA TYR A 45 1.89 -2.72 23.41
C TYR A 45 1.86 -2.51 21.89
N GLY A 46 1.22 -1.43 21.45
CA GLY A 46 1.03 -1.10 20.02
C GLY A 46 -0.01 -1.94 19.27
N GLY A 47 -0.49 -3.06 19.83
CA GLY A 47 -1.53 -3.90 19.23
C GLY A 47 -1.21 -4.30 17.78
N PRO A 48 -2.21 -4.36 16.87
CA PRO A 48 -1.98 -4.55 15.44
C PRO A 48 -1.21 -3.40 14.77
N TRP A 49 -1.29 -2.18 15.31
CA TRP A 49 -0.74 -0.95 14.73
C TRP A 49 0.80 -0.90 14.72
N LYS A 50 1.49 -1.80 15.41
CA LYS A 50 2.94 -1.96 15.28
C LYS A 50 3.35 -2.62 13.97
N TYR A 51 2.46 -3.42 13.35
CA TYR A 51 2.78 -4.18 12.14
C TYR A 51 2.49 -3.36 10.87
N LEU A 52 3.48 -3.29 9.99
CA LEU A 52 3.38 -2.59 8.71
C LEU A 52 2.30 -3.20 7.81
N THR A 53 2.12 -4.53 7.86
CA THR A 53 1.02 -5.20 7.16
C THR A 53 -0.34 -4.61 7.54
N PHE A 54 -0.58 -4.40 8.84
CA PHE A 54 -1.85 -3.83 9.30
C PHE A 54 -2.00 -2.36 8.87
N LEU A 55 -0.93 -1.57 8.99
CA LEU A 55 -0.91 -0.19 8.51
C LEU A 55 -1.16 -0.10 7.00
N ASN A 56 -0.62 -1.05 6.23
CA ASN A 56 -0.87 -1.16 4.80
C ASN A 56 -2.35 -1.48 4.52
N LEU A 57 -2.98 -2.40 5.23
CA LEU A 57 -4.42 -2.66 5.06
C LEU A 57 -5.24 -1.38 5.27
N VAL A 58 -4.96 -0.61 6.33
CA VAL A 58 -5.62 0.67 6.60
C VAL A 58 -5.36 1.67 5.46
N LEU A 59 -4.11 1.77 4.99
CA LEU A 59 -3.74 2.62 3.87
C LEU A 59 -4.52 2.26 2.59
N GLN A 60 -4.67 0.97 2.27
CA GLN A 60 -5.44 0.51 1.12
C GLN A 60 -6.94 0.83 1.29
N ILE A 61 -7.51 0.68 2.49
CA ILE A 61 -8.91 1.08 2.78
C ILE A 61 -9.10 2.57 2.53
N VAL A 62 -8.22 3.41 3.07
CA VAL A 62 -8.31 4.87 2.90
C VAL A 62 -8.19 5.22 1.42
N PHE A 63 -7.26 4.61 0.71
CA PHE A 63 -7.07 4.84 -0.72
C PHE A 63 -8.28 4.43 -1.55
N PHE A 64 -8.73 3.17 -1.49
CA PHE A 64 -9.85 2.69 -2.30
C PHE A 64 -11.19 3.30 -1.87
N GLY A 65 -11.32 3.73 -0.61
CA GLY A 65 -12.45 4.53 -0.13
C GLY A 65 -12.47 5.91 -0.80
N LEU A 66 -11.34 6.63 -0.80
CA LEU A 66 -11.21 7.91 -1.51
C LEU A 66 -11.44 7.76 -3.01
N ALA A 67 -10.92 6.70 -3.63
CA ALA A 67 -11.12 6.40 -5.05
C ALA A 67 -12.61 6.15 -5.37
N SER A 68 -13.29 5.36 -4.53
CA SER A 68 -14.73 5.10 -4.65
C SER A 68 -15.56 6.39 -4.51
N VAL A 69 -15.26 7.23 -3.51
CA VAL A 69 -15.95 8.52 -3.31
C VAL A 69 -15.73 9.44 -4.51
N ASN A 70 -14.48 9.53 -5.00
CA ASN A 70 -14.14 10.34 -6.17
C ASN A 70 -14.89 9.89 -7.43
N ASP A 71 -15.10 8.60 -7.60
CA ASP A 71 -15.80 8.02 -8.74
C ASP A 71 -17.32 8.18 -8.73
N LEU A 72 -17.90 8.30 -7.53
CA LEU A 72 -19.34 8.53 -7.34
C LEU A 72 -19.72 10.01 -7.45
N GLN A 73 -18.76 10.93 -7.57
CA GLN A 73 -19.07 12.34 -7.76
C GLN A 73 -19.81 12.58 -9.09
N PRO A 74 -20.82 13.47 -9.13
CA PRO A 74 -21.55 13.79 -10.36
C PRO A 74 -20.62 14.25 -11.47
N VAL A 75 -20.83 13.69 -12.67
CA VAL A 75 -20.10 14.04 -13.90
C VAL A 75 -20.36 15.52 -14.20
N GLY A 76 -19.44 16.41 -13.79
CA GLY A 76 -19.55 17.86 -13.97
C GLY A 76 -19.16 18.70 -12.75
N LYS A 77 -19.17 18.13 -11.52
CA LYS A 77 -18.70 18.84 -10.31
C LYS A 77 -17.23 18.59 -9.96
N GLY A 78 -16.63 17.53 -10.52
CA GLY A 78 -15.22 17.21 -10.33
C GLY A 78 -14.34 17.92 -11.37
N SER A 79 -13.73 19.04 -10.99
CA SER A 79 -12.52 19.50 -11.69
C SER A 79 -11.51 18.33 -11.69
N LYS A 80 -10.81 18.10 -12.82
CA LYS A 80 -9.67 17.17 -12.87
C LYS A 80 -8.55 17.56 -11.89
N THR A 81 -8.67 18.73 -11.26
CA THR A 81 -7.80 19.31 -10.24
C THR A 81 -8.53 19.48 -8.90
N SER A 82 -9.56 18.68 -8.61
CA SER A 82 -10.16 18.69 -7.28
C SER A 82 -9.12 18.23 -6.25
N LEU A 83 -9.18 18.79 -5.04
CA LEU A 83 -8.29 18.39 -3.94
C LEU A 83 -8.37 16.89 -3.67
N LEU A 84 -9.56 16.30 -3.81
CA LEU A 84 -9.77 14.86 -3.65
C LEU A 84 -9.00 14.02 -4.68
N CYS A 85 -9.00 14.43 -5.95
CA CYS A 85 -8.24 13.77 -7.00
C CYS A 85 -6.73 13.84 -6.73
N LEU A 86 -6.23 15.01 -6.33
CA LEU A 86 -4.82 15.20 -5.99
C LEU A 86 -4.42 14.38 -4.76
N CYS A 87 -5.23 14.37 -3.70
CA CYS A 87 -5.01 13.57 -2.51
C CYS A 87 -4.99 12.07 -2.82
N LYS A 88 -5.94 11.59 -3.63
CA LYS A 88 -6.01 10.19 -4.08
C LYS A 88 -4.74 9.80 -4.84
N ASP A 89 -4.31 10.64 -5.79
CA ASP A 89 -3.12 10.37 -6.59
C ASP A 89 -1.83 10.41 -5.77
N LEU A 90 -1.69 11.38 -4.85
CA LEU A 90 -0.57 11.42 -3.92
C LEU A 90 -0.56 10.20 -3.00
N LEU A 91 -1.71 9.82 -2.45
CA LEU A 91 -1.84 8.68 -1.55
C LEU A 91 -1.43 7.38 -2.25
N PHE A 92 -1.91 7.16 -3.48
CA PHE A 92 -1.52 5.99 -4.26
C PHE A 92 -0.04 5.98 -4.60
N SER A 93 0.41 7.06 -5.26
CA SER A 93 1.73 7.12 -5.88
C SER A 93 2.86 7.12 -4.86
N VAL A 94 2.69 7.81 -3.74
CA VAL A 94 3.72 7.97 -2.71
C VAL A 94 3.66 6.86 -1.66
N PHE A 95 2.46 6.35 -1.34
CA PHE A 95 2.30 5.42 -0.22
C PHE A 95 1.69 4.07 -0.63
N ALA A 96 0.45 4.02 -1.11
CA ALA A 96 -0.29 2.76 -1.25
C ALA A 96 0.39 1.76 -2.19
N PHE A 97 0.93 2.24 -3.32
CA PHE A 97 1.68 1.39 -4.24
C PHE A 97 3.03 0.92 -3.64
N PRO A 98 3.99 1.81 -3.32
CA PRO A 98 5.31 1.36 -2.86
C PRO A 98 5.26 0.59 -1.54
N VAL A 99 4.42 1.00 -0.57
CA VAL A 99 4.28 0.27 0.71
C VAL A 99 3.58 -1.06 0.50
N GLY A 100 2.54 -1.13 -0.33
CA GLY A 100 1.86 -2.39 -0.65
C GLY A 100 2.80 -3.40 -1.30
N MET A 101 3.57 -2.96 -2.29
CA MET A 101 4.62 -3.77 -2.92
C MET A 101 5.68 -4.23 -1.93
N PHE A 102 6.12 -3.33 -1.04
CA PHE A 102 7.15 -3.63 -0.05
C PHE A 102 6.69 -4.69 0.95
N VAL A 103 5.45 -4.59 1.46
CA VAL A 103 4.88 -5.58 2.37
C VAL A 103 4.84 -6.97 1.72
N VAL A 104 4.38 -7.08 0.48
CA VAL A 104 4.36 -8.35 -0.26
C VAL A 104 5.78 -8.90 -0.41
N LEU A 105 6.69 -8.09 -0.94
CA LEU A 105 8.05 -8.49 -1.26
C LEU A 105 8.81 -8.97 -0.02
N MET A 106 8.86 -8.13 1.01
CA MET A 106 9.61 -8.43 2.23
C MET A 106 9.00 -9.60 2.98
N PHE A 107 7.67 -9.66 3.08
CA PHE A 107 7.00 -10.76 3.77
C PHE A 107 7.35 -12.10 3.12
N TRP A 108 7.14 -12.26 1.81
CA TRP A 108 7.37 -13.56 1.16
C TRP A 108 8.85 -13.91 1.05
N LEU A 109 9.73 -12.93 0.88
CA LEU A 109 11.18 -13.16 0.89
C LEU A 109 11.62 -13.74 2.24
N ILE A 110 11.24 -13.10 3.34
CA ILE A 110 11.62 -13.56 4.69
C ILE A 110 10.88 -14.85 5.04
N PHE A 111 9.60 -14.96 4.69
CA PHE A 111 8.80 -16.17 4.94
C PHE A 111 9.40 -17.41 4.25
N ALA A 112 9.85 -17.26 3.00
CA ALA A 112 10.48 -18.35 2.26
C ALA A 112 11.87 -18.72 2.82
N TYR A 113 12.60 -17.76 3.37
CA TYR A 113 13.88 -18.01 4.03
C TYR A 113 13.68 -18.70 5.39
N ASP A 114 12.94 -18.05 6.29
CA ASP A 114 12.49 -18.61 7.56
C ASP A 114 11.24 -17.85 8.05
N ARG A 115 10.09 -18.53 7.99
CA ARG A 115 8.82 -17.95 8.44
C ARG A 115 8.81 -17.51 9.90
N GLN A 116 9.62 -18.09 10.78
CA GLN A 116 9.62 -17.71 12.21
C GLN A 116 10.05 -16.25 12.42
N LEU A 117 10.73 -15.65 11.45
CA LEU A 117 11.25 -14.29 11.52
C LEU A 117 10.19 -13.19 11.31
N VAL A 118 9.04 -13.54 10.70
CA VAL A 118 7.94 -12.59 10.38
C VAL A 118 6.55 -13.14 10.69
N TYR A 119 6.37 -14.46 10.67
CA TYR A 119 5.09 -15.15 10.86
C TYR A 119 5.30 -16.50 11.58
N PRO A 120 5.53 -16.46 12.91
CA PRO A 120 5.75 -17.66 13.71
C PRO A 120 4.59 -18.65 13.65
N ALA A 121 4.84 -19.93 13.94
CA ALA A 121 3.81 -20.97 13.89
C ALA A 121 2.60 -20.70 14.81
N SER A 122 2.80 -19.99 15.92
CA SER A 122 1.72 -19.56 16.81
C SER A 122 0.67 -18.68 16.12
N MET A 123 1.05 -17.99 15.03
CA MET A 123 0.15 -17.14 14.24
C MET A 123 -0.82 -17.93 13.35
N ASP A 124 -0.55 -19.21 13.05
CA ASP A 124 -1.43 -20.03 12.19
C ASP A 124 -2.81 -20.22 12.83
N SER A 125 -2.86 -20.27 14.16
CA SER A 125 -4.11 -20.34 14.93
C SER A 125 -4.92 -19.04 14.88
N LEU A 126 -4.25 -17.90 14.72
CA LEU A 126 -4.86 -16.57 14.69
C LEU A 126 -5.29 -16.18 13.28
N PHE A 127 -4.43 -16.46 12.32
CA PHE A 127 -4.58 -16.06 10.93
C PHE A 127 -4.49 -17.30 10.04
N PRO A 128 -5.61 -17.96 9.71
CA PRO A 128 -5.59 -19.09 8.78
C PRO A 128 -4.95 -18.71 7.42
N PRO A 129 -4.51 -19.69 6.62
CA PRO A 129 -3.77 -19.44 5.37
C PRO A 129 -4.42 -18.43 4.43
N TRP A 130 -5.74 -18.44 4.30
CA TRP A 130 -6.45 -17.48 3.45
C TRP A 130 -6.26 -16.02 3.92
N MET A 131 -6.22 -15.77 5.24
CA MET A 131 -5.98 -14.43 5.79
C MET A 131 -4.55 -14.00 5.55
N ASN A 132 -3.60 -14.94 5.69
CA ASN A 132 -2.21 -14.66 5.37
C ASN A 132 -2.06 -14.21 3.90
N HIS A 133 -2.65 -14.95 2.96
CA HIS A 133 -2.67 -14.56 1.54
C HIS A 133 -3.46 -13.27 1.28
N ALA A 134 -4.56 -13.03 1.99
CA ALA A 134 -5.31 -11.78 1.88
C ALA A 134 -4.47 -10.56 2.24
N MET A 135 -3.66 -10.68 3.30
CA MET A 135 -2.82 -9.59 3.81
C MET A 135 -1.49 -9.43 3.06
N HIS A 136 -0.93 -10.52 2.51
CA HIS A 136 0.43 -10.51 1.96
C HIS A 136 0.55 -10.91 0.49
N THR A 137 -0.47 -11.51 -0.13
CA THR A 137 -0.44 -11.89 -1.55
C THR A 137 -1.37 -11.01 -2.37
N LEU A 138 -2.64 -10.90 -1.98
CA LEU A 138 -3.67 -10.23 -2.77
C LEU A 138 -3.48 -8.71 -2.87
N VAL A 139 -2.65 -8.12 -2.00
CA VAL A 139 -2.21 -6.73 -2.15
C VAL A 139 -1.57 -6.48 -3.52
N LEU A 140 -0.74 -7.42 -4.00
CA LEU A 140 0.00 -7.30 -5.26
C LEU A 140 -0.91 -7.14 -6.49
N PRO A 141 -1.81 -8.09 -6.83
CA PRO A 141 -2.69 -7.94 -7.98
C PRO A 141 -3.61 -6.73 -7.84
N ILE A 142 -3.98 -6.32 -6.62
CA ILE A 142 -4.84 -5.15 -6.41
C ILE A 142 -4.08 -3.83 -6.68
N VAL A 143 -2.85 -3.65 -6.21
CA VAL A 143 -2.10 -2.41 -6.52
C VAL A 143 -1.66 -2.36 -7.99
N PHE A 144 -1.42 -3.51 -8.64
CA PHE A 144 -1.19 -3.57 -10.09
C PHE A 144 -2.45 -3.31 -10.90
N GLY A 145 -3.59 -3.87 -10.49
CA GLY A 145 -4.89 -3.62 -11.13
C GLY A 145 -5.22 -2.13 -11.12
N GLU A 146 -4.90 -1.42 -10.04
CA GLU A 146 -5.09 0.03 -9.95
C GLU A 146 -4.30 0.78 -11.03
N ILE A 147 -3.01 0.46 -11.22
CA ILE A 147 -2.19 1.05 -12.29
C ILE A 147 -2.82 0.83 -13.68
N LEU A 148 -3.47 -0.31 -13.90
CA LEU A 148 -4.08 -0.65 -15.19
C LEU A 148 -5.43 0.04 -15.40
N VAL A 149 -6.13 0.36 -14.31
CA VAL A 149 -7.50 0.90 -14.33
C VAL A 149 -7.51 2.44 -14.33
N GLU A 150 -6.60 3.09 -13.60
CA GLU A 150 -6.57 4.55 -13.47
C GLU A 150 -5.16 5.16 -13.66
N PRO A 151 -5.02 6.22 -14.48
CA PRO A 151 -3.77 6.98 -14.53
C PRO A 151 -3.60 7.86 -13.29
N HIS A 152 -2.43 7.78 -12.64
CA HIS A 152 -2.11 8.63 -11.49
C HIS A 152 -1.10 9.73 -11.82
N ILE A 153 -1.26 10.89 -11.20
CA ILE A 153 -0.29 11.98 -11.24
C ILE A 153 0.72 11.82 -10.11
N TYR A 154 1.98 11.62 -10.48
CA TYR A 154 3.08 11.56 -9.50
C TYR A 154 3.58 12.98 -9.19
N PRO A 155 3.93 13.28 -7.92
CA PRO A 155 4.63 14.52 -7.58
C PRO A 155 6.04 14.53 -8.18
N LYS A 156 6.74 15.67 -8.06
CA LYS A 156 8.19 15.72 -8.34
C LYS A 156 8.88 14.61 -7.55
N THR A 157 9.69 13.79 -8.21
CA THR A 157 10.31 12.59 -7.63
C THR A 157 10.99 12.86 -6.28
N LYS A 158 11.73 13.97 -6.15
CA LYS A 158 12.35 14.38 -4.89
C LYS A 158 11.34 14.62 -3.75
N ASN A 159 10.18 15.19 -4.04
CA ASN A 159 9.14 15.45 -3.05
C ASN A 159 8.43 14.15 -2.64
N GLY A 160 8.14 13.28 -3.60
CA GLY A 160 7.57 11.96 -3.31
C GLY A 160 8.49 11.10 -2.46
N LEU A 161 9.79 11.05 -2.83
CA LEU A 161 10.81 10.33 -2.05
C LEU A 161 11.04 10.96 -0.67
N ALA A 162 11.01 12.28 -0.54
CA ALA A 162 11.12 12.94 0.77
C ALA A 162 9.95 12.60 1.68
N ALA A 163 8.72 12.63 1.16
CA ALA A 163 7.52 12.26 1.92
C ALA A 163 7.53 10.77 2.32
N LEU A 164 7.85 9.87 1.40
CA LEU A 164 7.99 8.45 1.68
C LEU A 164 9.12 8.18 2.70
N GLY A 165 10.25 8.86 2.55
CA GLY A 165 11.38 8.78 3.47
C GLY A 165 11.01 9.23 4.89
N PHE A 166 10.31 10.36 5.03
CA PHE A 166 9.83 10.85 6.33
C PHE A 166 8.95 9.81 7.03
N VAL A 167 7.95 9.25 6.32
CA VAL A 167 7.07 8.21 6.89
C VAL A 167 7.85 6.94 7.21
N SER A 168 8.85 6.58 6.40
CA SER A 168 9.70 5.41 6.65
C SER A 168 10.54 5.56 7.92
N VAL A 169 11.12 6.75 8.14
CA VAL A 169 11.85 7.08 9.37
C VAL A 169 10.91 7.07 10.58
N ALA A 170 9.72 7.67 10.46
CA ALA A 170 8.72 7.67 11.52
C ALA A 170 8.30 6.26 11.92
N TYR A 171 8.03 5.38 10.95
CA TYR A 171 7.69 3.98 11.23
C TYR A 171 8.86 3.20 11.84
N SER A 172 10.08 3.41 11.34
CA SER A 172 11.29 2.78 11.92
C SER A 172 11.48 3.22 13.37
N GLY A 173 11.29 4.51 13.65
CA GLY A 173 11.28 5.08 15.00
C GLY A 173 10.21 4.45 15.88
N TRP A 174 9.00 4.23 15.35
CA TRP A 174 7.93 3.53 16.07
C TRP A 174 8.31 2.08 16.41
N VAL A 175 8.91 1.34 15.47
CA VAL A 175 9.38 -0.04 15.71
C VAL A 175 10.45 -0.08 16.79
N VAL A 176 11.42 0.84 16.77
CA VAL A 176 12.44 0.97 17.82
C VAL A 176 11.81 1.36 19.15
N TRP A 177 10.88 2.30 19.16
CA TRP A 177 10.17 2.73 20.37
C TRP A 177 9.41 1.58 21.04
N VAL A 178 8.72 0.73 20.27
CA VAL A 178 8.08 -0.47 20.79
C VAL A 178 9.10 -1.36 21.50
N TYR A 179 10.25 -1.62 20.88
CA TYR A 179 11.32 -2.41 21.51
C TYR A 179 11.83 -1.77 22.81
N LEU A 180 12.09 -0.46 22.82
CA LEU A 180 12.55 0.25 24.02
C LEU A 180 11.52 0.21 25.16
N THR A 181 10.23 0.12 24.83
CA THR A 181 9.15 0.13 25.82
C THR A 181 8.88 -1.25 26.43
N VAL A 182 8.89 -2.32 25.61
CA VAL A 182 8.50 -3.67 26.06
C VAL A 182 9.59 -4.73 25.95
N GLY A 183 10.77 -4.39 25.42
CA GLY A 183 11.91 -5.31 25.28
C GLY A 183 11.75 -6.37 24.19
N ILE A 184 10.68 -6.30 23.38
CA ILE A 184 10.37 -7.28 22.34
C ILE A 184 10.25 -6.57 20.99
N TRP A 185 10.99 -7.07 20.00
CA TRP A 185 10.92 -6.56 18.64
C TRP A 185 9.57 -6.84 17.98
N VAL A 186 9.11 -5.89 17.16
CA VAL A 186 7.90 -6.08 16.33
C VAL A 186 8.03 -7.30 15.42
N TYR A 187 9.22 -7.48 14.83
CA TYR A 187 9.57 -8.62 13.99
C TYR A 187 10.76 -9.34 14.63
N PRO A 188 10.69 -10.66 14.89
CA PRO A 188 11.80 -11.43 15.45
C PRO A 188 13.12 -11.25 14.69
N LEU A 189 13.06 -11.07 13.37
CA LEU A 189 14.21 -10.76 12.50
C LEU A 189 15.12 -9.65 13.07
N LEU A 190 14.54 -8.59 13.65
CA LEU A 190 15.30 -7.43 14.12
C LEU A 190 16.21 -7.78 15.31
N GLY A 191 15.84 -8.78 16.11
CA GLY A 191 16.64 -9.26 17.23
C GLY A 191 17.93 -9.97 16.82
N MET A 192 18.11 -10.29 15.54
CA MET A 192 19.32 -10.95 15.04
C MET A 192 20.45 -9.97 14.73
N PHE A 193 20.17 -8.67 14.68
CA PHE A 193 21.14 -7.65 14.28
C PHE A 193 21.76 -6.95 15.49
N SER A 194 23.03 -6.56 15.34
CA SER A 194 23.64 -5.54 16.19
C SER A 194 23.04 -4.16 15.89
N SER A 195 23.34 -3.14 16.71
CA SER A 195 22.88 -1.76 16.46
C SER A 195 23.31 -1.20 15.11
N SER A 196 24.55 -1.51 14.69
CA SER A 196 25.04 -1.14 13.34
C SER A 196 24.33 -1.94 12.25
N GLY A 197 24.07 -3.24 12.47
CA GLY A 197 23.29 -4.07 11.58
C GLY A 197 21.87 -3.56 11.38
N LEU A 198 21.19 -3.13 12.45
CA LEU A 198 19.85 -2.52 12.39
C LEU A 198 19.86 -1.22 11.58
N THR A 199 20.90 -0.40 11.75
CA THR A 199 21.05 0.85 10.99
C THR A 199 21.14 0.54 9.50
N VAL A 200 22.03 -0.38 9.10
CA VAL A 200 22.17 -0.82 7.70
C VAL A 200 20.85 -1.43 7.19
N PHE A 201 20.18 -2.25 7.99
CA PHE A 201 18.91 -2.85 7.63
C PHE A 201 17.82 -1.81 7.36
N PHE A 202 17.66 -0.79 8.21
CA PHE A 202 16.67 0.27 7.97
C PHE A 202 17.00 1.09 6.72
N PHE A 203 18.27 1.46 6.49
CA PHE A 203 18.68 2.14 5.26
C PHE A 203 18.42 1.30 4.01
N TYR A 204 18.71 0.00 4.06
CA TYR A 204 18.42 -0.92 2.97
C TYR A 204 16.92 -0.95 2.65
N ASN A 205 16.06 -1.06 3.65
CA ASN A 205 14.61 -1.07 3.44
C ASN A 205 14.09 0.25 2.87
N MET A 206 14.65 1.40 3.30
CA MET A 206 14.33 2.70 2.71
C MET A 206 14.74 2.77 1.23
N LEU A 207 15.90 2.21 0.87
CA LEU A 207 16.34 2.11 -0.53
C LEU A 207 15.36 1.25 -1.35
N VAL A 208 14.95 0.09 -0.84
CA VAL A 208 13.97 -0.77 -1.52
C VAL A 208 12.65 -0.02 -1.74
N LEU A 209 12.13 0.68 -0.72
CA LEU A 209 10.92 1.51 -0.85
C LEU A 209 11.08 2.61 -1.91
N ALA A 210 12.22 3.27 -1.96
CA ALA A 210 12.51 4.28 -2.99
C ALA A 210 12.52 3.66 -4.40
N LEU A 211 13.12 2.48 -4.57
CA LEU A 211 13.10 1.76 -5.86
C LEU A 211 11.68 1.34 -6.26
N LEU A 212 10.84 0.90 -5.32
CA LEU A 212 9.44 0.56 -5.56
C LEU A 212 8.60 1.78 -5.95
N TYR A 213 8.87 2.94 -5.36
CA TYR A 213 8.26 4.21 -5.78
C TYR A 213 8.61 4.53 -7.25
N LEU A 214 9.89 4.43 -7.62
CA LEU A 214 10.35 4.66 -8.99
C LEU A 214 9.79 3.63 -9.99
N LEU A 215 9.63 2.37 -9.55
CA LEU A 215 8.97 1.33 -10.31
C LEU A 215 7.52 1.70 -10.61
N GLY A 216 6.75 2.09 -9.59
CA GLY A 216 5.36 2.53 -9.77
C GLY A 216 5.25 3.70 -10.75
N GLN A 217 6.10 4.71 -10.58
CA GLN A 217 6.16 5.87 -11.49
C GLN A 217 6.44 5.43 -12.94
N THR A 218 7.37 4.49 -13.13
CA THR A 218 7.74 3.97 -14.45
C THR A 218 6.62 3.15 -15.07
N LEU A 219 5.96 2.27 -14.30
CA LEU A 219 4.85 1.45 -14.76
C LEU A 219 3.66 2.32 -15.18
N ASN A 220 3.25 3.27 -14.33
CA ASN A 220 2.19 4.22 -14.65
C ASN A 220 2.48 5.02 -15.93
N ARG A 221 3.73 5.48 -16.10
CA ARG A 221 4.16 6.15 -17.35
C ARG A 221 4.14 5.21 -18.56
N LYS A 222 4.53 3.95 -18.42
CA LYS A 222 4.51 2.97 -19.52
C LYS A 222 3.08 2.67 -19.99
N VAL A 223 2.14 2.50 -19.05
CA VAL A 223 0.74 2.20 -19.34
C VAL A 223 0.02 3.41 -19.95
N TRP A 224 0.23 4.62 -19.41
CA TRP A 224 -0.57 5.80 -19.75
C TRP A 224 0.15 6.91 -20.53
N GLY A 225 1.49 6.90 -20.57
CA GLY A 225 2.30 7.99 -21.13
C GLY A 225 2.12 8.22 -22.63
N LYS A 226 1.78 7.18 -23.41
CA LYS A 226 1.52 7.30 -24.85
C LYS A 226 0.18 7.96 -25.19
N LYS A 227 -0.81 7.95 -24.26
CA LYS A 227 -2.14 8.55 -24.49
C LYS A 227 -2.12 10.09 -24.47
N LYS A 228 -1.11 10.72 -23.86
CA LYS A 228 -1.01 12.20 -23.80
C LYS A 228 -0.40 12.83 -25.07
N SER A 229 0.43 12.12 -25.84
CA SER A 229 1.06 12.69 -27.05
C SER A 229 0.13 12.72 -28.28
N HIS A 230 -0.84 11.81 -28.38
CA HIS A 230 -1.79 11.77 -29.51
C HIS A 230 -2.95 12.78 -29.39
N GLY A 231 -3.22 13.32 -28.20
CA GLY A 231 -4.24 14.36 -27.99
C GLY A 231 -3.76 15.77 -28.33
N GLN A 232 -2.47 16.09 -28.09
CA GLN A 232 -1.91 17.42 -28.38
C GLN A 232 -1.44 17.58 -29.85
N GLY A 233 -1.21 16.48 -30.56
CA GLY A 233 -0.79 16.51 -31.98
C GLY A 233 -1.91 16.78 -32.98
N ARG A 234 -3.18 16.64 -32.59
CA ARG A 234 -4.35 16.94 -33.44
C ARG A 234 -4.83 18.40 -33.32
N ASP A 235 -4.66 19.04 -32.17
CA ASP A 235 -5.01 20.46 -31.99
C ASP A 235 -4.01 21.42 -32.66
N LYS A 236 -2.72 21.04 -32.75
CA LYS A 236 -1.70 21.86 -33.42
C LYS A 236 -1.72 21.82 -34.95
N ARG A 237 -2.59 21.01 -35.57
CA ARG A 237 -2.75 20.94 -37.04
C ARG A 237 -4.04 21.59 -37.54
N ARG A 238 -4.78 22.27 -36.66
CA ARG A 238 -6.04 22.96 -36.99
C ARG A 238 -6.05 24.45 -36.59
N LEU A 239 -4.88 25.02 -36.34
CA LEU A 239 -4.65 26.45 -36.19
C LEU A 239 -3.68 26.90 -37.29
#